data_AF-A0A1I1QFP3-F1
#
_entry.id   AF-A0A1I1QFP3-F1
#
_cell.length_a   1.000
_cell.length_b   1.000
_cell.length_c   1.000
_cell.angle_alpha   90.00
_cell.angle_beta   90.00
_cell.angle_gamma   90.00
#
_symmetry.space_group_name_H-M   'P 1'
#
loop_
_entity.id
_entity.type
_entity.pdbx_description
1 polymer ?
#
loop_
_entity_poly.entity_id
_entity_poly.type
_entity_poly.pdbx_seq_one_letter_code
_entity_poly.pdbx_strand_id
1 'polypeptide(L)'
;MFGFGKSKKDYKKICQDPAAVAKLLYTDRSKTAEILGDSDFIGAWLDSENQREITMIIRKQAIAGDVPSLKQMVWLLGNMHQEISQAEIPKEKKLEALIGLLSERINYCDKLISKGVPQHYYAMISLHHLYRALHELSKPGTLEKTRDTLNEMVKHAHAVVEMGKDHPTFDGDSGFIEDAKNILREGDDFRKLLNAMGDDISKLDGQR
;
A
#
# COMPACT_ATOMS: atom_id res chain seq x y z
N MET A 1 2.45 34.37 30.79
CA MET A 1 3.44 33.65 31.63
C MET A 1 3.48 32.21 31.14
N PHE A 2 4.68 31.68 30.86
CA PHE A 2 5.00 30.31 30.42
C PHE A 2 4.60 29.88 28.99
N GLY A 3 5.34 30.38 28.01
CA GLY A 3 5.60 29.64 26.78
C GLY A 3 6.64 28.55 27.06
N PHE A 4 6.19 27.36 27.46
CA PHE A 4 7.05 26.18 27.42
C PHE A 4 7.25 25.82 25.94
N GLY A 5 8.33 26.32 25.35
CA GLY A 5 8.82 25.76 24.10
C GLY A 5 9.06 24.27 24.32
N LYS A 6 8.23 23.41 23.73
CA LYS A 6 8.53 21.97 23.63
C LYS A 6 9.93 21.90 23.03
N SER A 7 10.92 21.43 23.78
CA SER A 7 12.25 21.18 23.23
C SER A 7 12.07 20.32 21.98
N LYS A 8 12.48 20.84 20.82
CA LYS A 8 12.38 20.11 19.55
C LYS A 8 13.10 18.77 19.76
N LYS A 9 12.39 17.66 19.61
CA LYS A 9 12.96 16.32 19.84
C LYS A 9 14.10 16.12 18.83
N ASP A 10 15.24 15.63 19.31
CA ASP A 10 16.36 15.28 18.43
C ASP A 10 16.11 13.89 17.81
N TYR A 11 15.31 13.86 16.75
CA TYR A 11 14.99 12.60 16.06
C TYR A 11 16.22 11.94 15.44
N LYS A 12 17.24 12.70 15.02
CA LYS A 12 18.49 12.13 14.50
C LYS A 12 19.16 11.25 15.54
N LYS A 13 19.27 11.75 16.78
CA LYS A 13 19.78 10.96 17.90
C LYS A 13 18.87 9.79 18.28
N ILE A 14 17.55 10.00 18.28
CA ILE A 14 16.60 8.93 18.65
C ILE A 14 16.63 7.79 17.64
N CYS A 15 16.68 8.08 16.34
CA CYS A 15 16.72 7.07 15.28
C CYS A 15 18.03 6.29 15.19
N GLN A 16 19.04 6.60 16.02
CA GLN A 16 20.23 5.76 16.20
C GLN A 16 19.99 4.56 17.13
N ASP A 17 18.86 4.53 17.86
CA ASP A 17 18.50 3.43 18.75
C ASP A 17 17.05 2.96 18.47
N PRO A 18 16.85 1.79 17.85
CA PRO A 18 15.53 1.22 17.61
C PRO A 18 14.68 1.09 18.88
N ALA A 19 15.27 0.82 20.05
CA ALA A 19 14.53 0.73 21.30
C ALA A 19 14.01 2.11 21.75
N ALA A 20 14.81 3.16 21.58
CA ALA A 20 14.37 4.54 21.81
C ALA A 20 13.24 4.95 20.86
N VAL A 21 13.29 4.55 19.59
CA VAL A 21 12.20 4.78 18.62
C VAL A 21 10.93 4.04 19.05
N ALA A 22 11.02 2.76 19.43
CA ALA A 22 9.86 2.00 19.91
C ALA A 22 9.23 2.67 21.14
N LYS A 23 10.05 3.13 22.09
CA LYS A 23 9.57 3.85 23.28
C LYS A 23 8.91 5.17 22.90
N LEU A 24 9.55 5.96 22.04
CA LEU A 24 9.05 7.25 21.56
C LEU A 24 7.67 7.10 20.90
N LEU A 25 7.51 6.11 20.02
CA LEU A 25 6.30 5.91 19.23
C LEU A 25 5.15 5.31 20.05
N TYR A 26 5.43 4.36 20.95
CA TYR A 26 4.40 3.45 21.44
C TYR A 26 4.18 3.45 22.96
N THR A 27 4.97 4.20 23.74
CA THR A 27 4.70 4.40 25.18
C THR A 27 3.45 5.25 25.39
N ASP A 28 3.29 6.30 24.58
CA ASP A 28 2.11 7.17 24.58
C ASP A 28 1.43 7.08 23.21
N ARG A 29 0.47 6.14 23.10
CA ARG A 29 -0.23 5.85 21.85
C ARG A 29 -1.01 7.04 21.28
N SER A 30 -1.36 8.02 22.13
CA SER A 30 -2.05 9.22 21.67
C SER A 30 -1.17 10.10 20.77
N LYS A 31 0.16 9.96 20.86
CA LYS A 31 1.14 10.72 20.08
C LYS A 31 1.69 9.98 18.87
N THR A 32 1.38 8.69 18.71
CA THR A 32 1.93 7.88 17.62
C THR A 32 1.63 8.49 16.25
N ALA A 33 0.39 8.94 16.03
CA ALA A 33 0.00 9.57 14.76
C ALA A 33 0.73 10.90 14.51
N GLU A 34 0.88 11.74 15.54
CA GLU A 34 1.63 13.00 15.47
C GLU A 34 3.09 12.74 15.07
N ILE A 35 3.75 11.77 15.70
CA ILE A 35 5.17 11.48 15.47
C ILE A 35 5.38 10.81 14.10
N LEU A 36 4.54 9.85 13.71
CA LEU A 36 4.66 9.19 12.40
C LEU A 36 4.37 10.14 11.24
N GLY A 37 3.54 11.18 11.45
CA GLY A 37 3.29 12.23 10.46
C GLY A 37 4.30 13.39 10.49
N ASP A 38 5.29 13.38 11.40
CA ASP A 38 6.28 14.44 11.55
C ASP A 38 7.39 14.27 10.50
N SER A 39 7.55 15.25 9.61
CA SER A 39 8.55 15.22 8.54
C SER A 39 9.98 15.11 9.06
N ASP A 40 10.29 15.69 10.22
CA ASP A 40 11.62 15.62 10.82
C ASP A 40 11.90 14.21 11.35
N PHE A 41 10.88 13.53 11.88
CA PHE A 41 10.99 12.13 12.31
C PHE A 41 11.14 11.20 11.10
N ILE A 42 10.31 11.38 10.07
CA ILE A 42 10.37 10.59 8.84
C ILE A 42 11.76 10.71 8.21
N GLY A 43 12.28 11.93 8.04
CA GLY A 43 13.63 12.16 7.50
C GLY A 43 14.70 11.48 8.34
N ALA A 44 14.69 11.67 9.67
CA ALA A 44 15.66 11.03 10.55
C ALA A 44 15.57 9.49 10.56
N TRP A 45 14.38 8.93 10.39
CA TRP A 45 14.19 7.48 10.26
C TRP A 45 14.75 6.96 8.94
N LEU A 46 14.39 7.58 7.81
CA LEU A 46 14.82 7.10 6.49
C LEU A 46 16.32 7.29 6.26
N ASP A 47 16.93 8.31 6.85
CA ASP A 47 18.38 8.57 6.76
C ASP A 47 19.20 7.74 7.78
N SER A 48 18.57 6.96 8.65
CA SER A 48 19.26 6.22 9.71
C SER A 48 19.89 4.91 9.20
N GLU A 49 21.07 4.57 9.71
CA GLU A 49 21.67 3.24 9.51
C GLU A 49 20.78 2.09 10.05
N ASN A 50 19.87 2.40 10.98
CA ASN A 50 18.89 1.45 11.54
C ASN A 50 17.51 1.53 10.86
N GLN A 51 17.41 2.11 9.66
CA GLN A 51 16.15 2.30 8.95
C GLN A 51 15.34 1.00 8.89
N ARG A 52 15.98 -0.15 8.64
CA ARG A 52 15.33 -1.46 8.54
C ARG A 52 14.72 -1.90 9.87
N GLU A 53 15.46 -1.81 10.96
CA GLU A 53 15.03 -2.19 12.31
C GLU A 53 13.85 -1.32 12.75
N ILE A 54 13.94 -0.01 12.50
CA ILE A 54 12.86 0.93 12.79
C ILE A 54 11.61 0.61 11.96
N THR A 55 11.79 0.33 10.67
CA THR A 55 10.69 -0.10 9.79
C THR A 55 10.01 -1.35 10.33
N MET A 56 10.79 -2.34 10.81
CA MET A 56 10.26 -3.57 11.37
C MET A 56 9.48 -3.35 12.68
N ILE A 57 9.88 -2.37 13.50
CA ILE A 57 9.12 -1.96 14.68
C ILE A 57 7.74 -1.43 14.26
N ILE A 58 7.70 -0.49 13.30
CA ILE A 58 6.45 0.10 12.80
C ILE A 58 5.57 -0.97 12.16
N ARG A 59 6.17 -1.81 11.31
CA ARG A 59 5.52 -2.95 10.65
C ARG A 59 4.89 -3.91 11.65
N LYS A 60 5.59 -4.26 12.74
CA LYS A 60 5.06 -5.16 13.77
C LYS A 60 3.79 -4.59 14.41
N GLN A 61 3.75 -3.27 14.65
CA GLN A 61 2.57 -2.60 15.19
C GLN A 61 1.44 -2.52 14.15
N ALA A 62 1.77 -2.27 12.87
CA ALA A 62 0.81 -2.32 11.78
C ALA A 62 0.16 -3.70 11.63
N ILE A 63 0.94 -4.78 11.71
CA ILE A 63 0.44 -6.17 11.69
C ILE A 63 -0.54 -6.41 12.85
N ALA A 64 -0.22 -5.89 14.04
CA ALA A 64 -1.08 -5.93 15.23
C ALA A 64 -2.33 -5.02 15.15
N GLY A 65 -2.47 -4.23 14.09
CA GLY A 65 -3.67 -3.43 13.82
C GLY A 65 -3.63 -2.00 14.37
N ASP A 66 -2.45 -1.49 14.74
CA ASP A 66 -2.24 -0.08 15.11
C ASP A 66 -2.49 0.82 13.89
N VAL A 67 -3.54 1.64 13.93
CA VAL A 67 -4.00 2.45 12.78
C VAL A 67 -2.94 3.45 12.30
N PRO A 68 -2.26 4.22 13.17
CA PRO A 68 -1.17 5.10 12.72
C PRO A 68 -0.05 4.33 12.00
N SER A 69 0.37 3.19 12.54
CA SER A 69 1.41 2.36 11.92
C SER A 69 0.95 1.74 10.59
N LEU A 70 -0.31 1.33 10.48
CA LEU A 70 -0.90 0.86 9.22
C LEU A 70 -0.85 1.94 8.13
N LYS A 71 -1.27 3.17 8.45
CA LYS A 71 -1.19 4.31 7.51
C LYS A 71 0.24 4.57 7.08
N GLN A 72 1.19 4.52 8.04
CA GLN A 72 2.60 4.73 7.74
C GLN A 72 3.15 3.67 6.78
N MET A 73 2.77 2.40 6.96
CA MET A 73 3.20 1.33 6.06
C MET A 73 2.58 1.46 4.66
N VAL A 74 1.31 1.88 4.54
CA VAL A 74 0.69 2.16 3.23
C VAL A 74 1.43 3.26 2.48
N TRP A 75 1.84 4.32 3.19
CA TRP A 75 2.64 5.42 2.65
C TRP A 75 4.04 4.95 2.23
N LEU A 76 4.77 4.27 3.13
CA LEU A 76 6.14 3.82 2.89
C LEU A 76 6.21 2.89 1.67
N LEU A 77 5.31 1.90 1.60
CA LEU A 77 5.27 0.97 0.47
C LEU A 77 4.87 1.69 -0.83
N GLY A 78 4.07 2.75 -0.75
CA GLY A 78 3.78 3.61 -1.90
C GLY A 78 5.04 4.29 -2.47
N ASN A 79 5.93 4.79 -1.61
CA ASN A 79 7.20 5.40 -2.05
C ASN A 79 8.17 4.35 -2.59
N MET A 80 8.33 3.23 -1.89
CA MET A 80 9.19 2.13 -2.33
C MET A 80 8.75 1.53 -3.67
N HIS A 81 7.46 1.55 -3.99
CA HIS A 81 6.97 1.16 -5.32
C HIS A 81 7.63 1.99 -6.45
N GLN A 82 7.74 3.30 -6.26
CA GLN A 82 8.36 4.20 -7.24
C GLN A 82 9.87 3.90 -7.38
N GLU A 83 10.56 3.70 -6.26
CA GLU A 83 11.98 3.36 -6.24
C GLU A 83 12.27 2.03 -6.97
N ILE A 84 11.51 0.97 -6.66
CA ILE A 84 11.67 -0.34 -7.31
C ILE A 84 11.35 -0.25 -8.81
N SER A 85 10.32 0.51 -9.19
CA SER A 85 9.95 0.69 -10.59
C SER A 85 11.08 1.33 -11.40
N GLN A 86 11.81 2.26 -10.80
CA GLN A 86 12.93 2.98 -11.41
C GLN A 86 14.28 2.27 -11.27
N ALA A 87 14.41 1.27 -10.39
CA ALA A 87 15.66 0.58 -10.15
C ALA A 87 16.22 -0.12 -11.40
N GLU A 88 17.53 -0.02 -11.61
CA GLU A 88 18.26 -0.68 -12.70
C GLU A 88 18.62 -2.15 -12.34
N ILE A 89 17.59 -2.96 -12.07
CA ILE A 89 17.71 -4.38 -11.75
C ILE A 89 17.04 -5.26 -12.82
N PRO A 90 17.38 -6.56 -12.93
CA PRO A 90 16.75 -7.46 -13.89
C PRO A 90 15.22 -7.44 -13.80
N LYS A 91 14.54 -7.43 -14.96
CA LYS A 91 13.08 -7.30 -15.05
C LYS A 91 12.34 -8.28 -14.14
N GLU A 92 12.72 -9.55 -14.15
CA GLU A 92 12.08 -10.58 -13.32
C GLU A 92 12.19 -10.28 -11.82
N LYS A 93 13.39 -9.92 -11.35
CA LYS A 93 13.60 -9.53 -9.94
C LYS A 93 12.81 -8.29 -9.55
N LYS A 94 12.69 -7.32 -10.47
CA LYS A 94 11.84 -6.13 -10.30
C LYS A 94 10.38 -6.52 -10.12
N LEU A 95 9.86 -7.37 -11.02
CA LEU A 95 8.47 -7.84 -10.96
C LEU A 95 8.18 -8.62 -9.67
N GLU A 96 9.08 -9.50 -9.25
CA GLU A 96 8.93 -10.25 -7.99
C GLU A 96 8.91 -9.33 -6.77
N ALA A 97 9.80 -8.33 -6.73
CA ALA A 97 9.83 -7.34 -5.66
C ALA A 97 8.54 -6.51 -5.64
N LEU A 98 8.06 -6.06 -6.80
CA LEU A 98 6.79 -5.34 -6.94
C LEU A 98 5.61 -6.19 -6.47
N ILE A 99 5.53 -7.46 -6.85
CA ILE A 99 4.45 -8.37 -6.43
C ILE A 99 4.40 -8.49 -4.91
N GLY A 100 5.54 -8.71 -4.25
CA GLY A 100 5.61 -8.82 -2.79
C GLY A 100 5.20 -7.53 -2.10
N LEU A 101 5.75 -6.40 -2.54
CA LEU A 101 5.47 -5.08 -1.99
C LEU A 101 4.00 -4.68 -2.15
N LEU A 102 3.43 -4.86 -3.34
CA LEU A 102 2.06 -4.46 -3.64
C LEU A 102 1.06 -5.33 -2.88
N SER A 103 1.30 -6.64 -2.80
CA SER A 103 0.48 -7.55 -2.00
C SER A 103 0.46 -7.14 -0.51
N GLU A 104 1.61 -6.73 0.03
CA GLU A 104 1.67 -6.24 1.41
C GLU A 104 0.92 -4.92 1.59
N ARG A 105 1.07 -3.97 0.66
CA ARG A 105 0.36 -2.69 0.71
C ARG A 105 -1.15 -2.88 0.69
N ILE A 106 -1.67 -3.75 -0.18
CA ILE A 106 -3.09 -4.12 -0.27
C ILE A 106 -3.59 -4.66 1.08
N ASN A 107 -2.85 -5.59 1.68
CA ASN A 107 -3.20 -6.15 2.99
C ASN A 107 -3.31 -5.07 4.09
N TYR A 108 -2.46 -4.05 4.09
CA TYR A 108 -2.59 -2.93 5.03
C TYR A 108 -3.77 -2.02 4.72
N CYS A 109 -4.06 -1.77 3.44
CA CYS A 109 -5.26 -1.04 3.03
C CYS A 109 -6.53 -1.75 3.50
N ASP A 110 -6.64 -3.07 3.33
CA ASP A 110 -7.81 -3.85 3.76
C ASP A 110 -7.98 -3.88 5.28
N LYS A 111 -6.86 -3.95 6.02
CA LYS A 111 -6.88 -3.80 7.48
C LYS A 111 -7.35 -2.41 7.92
N LEU A 112 -7.05 -1.36 7.17
CA LEU A 112 -7.55 0.00 7.45
C LEU A 112 -9.04 0.12 7.11
N ILE A 113 -9.46 -0.40 5.95
CA ILE A 113 -10.86 -0.40 5.50
C ILE A 113 -11.76 -1.13 6.50
N SER A 114 -11.35 -2.32 6.95
CA SER A 114 -12.10 -3.08 7.98
C SER A 114 -12.19 -2.36 9.34
N LYS A 115 -11.36 -1.34 9.58
CA LYS A 115 -11.40 -0.47 10.76
C LYS A 115 -12.15 0.85 10.52
N GLY A 116 -12.82 0.99 9.38
CA GLY A 116 -13.54 2.21 9.01
C GLY A 116 -12.64 3.35 8.54
N VAL A 117 -11.37 3.07 8.23
CA VAL A 117 -10.46 4.05 7.63
C VAL A 117 -10.44 3.80 6.11
N PRO A 118 -11.03 4.68 5.29
CA PRO A 118 -11.16 4.42 3.87
C PRO A 118 -9.79 4.49 3.19
N GLN A 119 -9.45 3.41 2.49
CA GLN A 119 -8.20 3.26 1.72
C GLN A 119 -8.45 2.59 0.36
N HIS A 120 -9.71 2.57 -0.10
CA HIS A 120 -10.10 1.87 -1.33
C HIS A 120 -9.31 2.36 -2.55
N TYR A 121 -9.03 3.65 -2.64
CA TYR A 121 -8.23 4.19 -3.75
C TYR A 121 -6.81 3.62 -3.79
N TYR A 122 -6.10 3.62 -2.66
CA TYR A 122 -4.74 3.09 -2.61
C TYR A 122 -4.69 1.57 -2.81
N ALA A 123 -5.71 0.84 -2.33
CA ALA A 123 -5.88 -0.58 -2.64
C ALA A 123 -6.06 -0.80 -4.15
N MET A 124 -7.00 -0.07 -4.77
CA MET A 124 -7.31 -0.15 -6.20
C MET A 124 -6.07 0.08 -7.08
N ILE A 125 -5.32 1.18 -6.85
CA ILE A 125 -4.12 1.47 -7.63
C ILE A 125 -3.04 0.39 -7.41
N SER A 126 -2.88 -0.09 -6.17
CA SER A 126 -1.93 -1.15 -5.87
C SER A 126 -2.31 -2.47 -6.56
N LEU A 127 -3.60 -2.80 -6.62
CA LEU A 127 -4.14 -3.97 -7.33
C LEU A 127 -3.95 -3.84 -8.84
N HIS A 128 -4.15 -2.66 -9.41
CA HIS A 128 -3.89 -2.41 -10.83
C HIS A 128 -2.42 -2.61 -11.19
N HIS A 129 -1.48 -2.10 -10.37
CA HIS A 129 -0.06 -2.37 -10.58
C HIS A 129 0.31 -3.84 -10.35
N LEU A 130 -0.32 -4.51 -9.36
CA LEU A 130 -0.09 -5.92 -9.09
C LEU A 130 -0.55 -6.78 -10.27
N TYR A 131 -1.71 -6.47 -10.83
CA TYR A 131 -2.24 -7.10 -12.04
C TYR A 131 -1.24 -6.99 -13.19
N ARG A 132 -0.74 -5.78 -13.48
CA ARG A 132 0.27 -5.56 -14.53
C ARG A 132 1.54 -6.38 -14.27
N ALA A 133 2.04 -6.38 -13.03
CA ALA A 133 3.24 -7.12 -12.68
C ALA A 133 3.06 -8.65 -12.83
N LEU A 134 1.91 -9.19 -12.40
CA LEU A 134 1.59 -10.61 -12.55
C LEU A 134 1.41 -11.03 -14.01
N HIS A 135 0.74 -10.19 -14.79
CA HIS A 135 0.54 -10.41 -16.22
C HIS A 135 1.87 -10.40 -16.97
N GLU A 136 2.74 -9.42 -16.71
CA GLU A 136 4.06 -9.33 -17.34
C GLU A 136 5.01 -10.45 -16.94
N LEU A 137 4.91 -10.96 -15.71
CA LEU A 137 5.75 -12.06 -15.24
C LEU A 137 5.41 -13.38 -15.94
N SER A 138 4.14 -13.58 -16.31
CA SER A 138 3.66 -14.72 -17.13
C SER A 138 4.15 -16.11 -16.66
N LYS A 139 4.35 -16.29 -15.35
CA LYS A 139 4.75 -17.59 -14.76
C LYS A 139 3.55 -18.56 -14.69
N PRO A 140 3.74 -19.87 -14.87
CA PRO A 140 2.69 -20.86 -14.59
C PRO A 140 2.12 -20.71 -13.17
N GLY A 141 0.80 -20.82 -13.01
CA GLY A 141 0.10 -20.66 -11.73
C GLY A 141 -0.26 -19.21 -11.35
N THR A 142 0.05 -18.20 -12.17
CA THR A 142 -0.35 -16.82 -11.89
C THR A 142 -1.77 -16.47 -12.37
N LEU A 143 -2.42 -17.34 -13.15
CA LEU A 143 -3.73 -17.04 -13.76
C LEU A 143 -4.82 -16.80 -12.71
N GLU A 144 -4.94 -17.69 -11.73
CA GLU A 144 -5.89 -17.54 -10.62
C GLU A 144 -5.63 -16.26 -9.84
N LYS A 145 -4.37 -16.03 -9.44
CA LYS A 145 -3.99 -14.81 -8.72
C LYS A 145 -4.25 -13.54 -9.54
N THR A 146 -4.06 -13.59 -10.86
CA THR A 146 -4.34 -12.47 -11.77
C THR A 146 -5.83 -12.18 -11.84
N ARG A 147 -6.67 -13.22 -11.95
CA ARG A 147 -8.14 -13.11 -11.92
C ARG A 147 -8.63 -12.53 -10.61
N ASP A 148 -8.13 -13.03 -9.49
CA ASP A 148 -8.56 -12.60 -8.16
C ASP A 148 -8.15 -11.14 -7.91
N THR A 149 -6.92 -10.77 -8.31
CA THR A 149 -6.44 -9.37 -8.29
C THR A 149 -7.35 -8.47 -9.11
N LEU A 150 -7.79 -8.90 -10.30
CA LEU A 150 -8.70 -8.12 -11.15
C LEU A 150 -10.08 -7.93 -10.49
N ASN A 151 -10.61 -8.98 -9.85
CA ASN A 151 -11.89 -8.89 -9.16
C ASN A 151 -11.85 -7.95 -7.95
N GLU A 152 -10.78 -8.02 -7.17
CA GLU A 152 -10.56 -7.08 -6.07
C GLU A 152 -10.38 -5.65 -6.60
N MET A 153 -9.60 -5.46 -7.68
CA MET A 153 -9.40 -4.15 -8.29
C MET A 153 -10.74 -3.48 -8.64
N VAL A 154 -11.63 -4.22 -9.31
CA VAL A 154 -12.97 -3.74 -9.68
C VAL A 154 -13.83 -3.44 -8.44
N LYS A 155 -13.78 -4.30 -7.41
CA LYS A 155 -14.50 -4.06 -6.14
C LYS A 155 -14.07 -2.75 -5.49
N HIS A 156 -12.78 -2.48 -5.40
CA HIS A 156 -12.28 -1.22 -4.82
C HIS A 156 -12.60 -0.02 -5.72
N ALA A 157 -12.57 -0.17 -7.04
CA ALA A 157 -12.95 0.90 -7.97
C ALA A 157 -14.42 1.31 -7.81
N HIS A 158 -15.34 0.35 -7.68
CA HIS A 158 -16.74 0.65 -7.35
C HIS A 158 -16.87 1.41 -6.02
N ALA A 159 -16.18 0.97 -4.98
CA ALA A 159 -16.21 1.64 -3.68
C ALA A 159 -15.69 3.10 -3.76
N VAL A 160 -14.63 3.37 -4.54
CA VAL A 160 -14.14 4.74 -4.75
C VAL A 160 -15.19 5.61 -5.44
N VAL A 161 -15.88 5.08 -6.45
CA VAL A 161 -16.97 5.81 -7.14
C VAL A 161 -18.14 6.10 -6.18
N GLU A 162 -18.52 5.13 -5.35
CA GLU A 162 -19.61 5.27 -4.36
C GLU A 162 -19.29 6.28 -3.26
N MET A 163 -18.03 6.35 -2.82
CA MET A 163 -17.59 7.34 -1.82
C MET A 163 -17.79 8.79 -2.29
N GLY A 164 -17.76 9.02 -3.61
CA GLY A 164 -18.03 10.33 -4.20
C GLY A 164 -16.87 11.33 -4.06
N LYS A 165 -16.95 12.41 -4.85
CA LYS A 165 -15.86 13.39 -5.03
C LYS A 165 -15.59 14.23 -3.79
N ASP A 166 -16.60 14.33 -2.91
CA ASP A 166 -16.58 15.17 -1.72
C ASP A 166 -16.10 14.39 -0.48
N HIS A 167 -15.61 13.15 -0.65
CA HIS A 167 -15.16 12.34 0.47
C HIS A 167 -13.87 12.93 1.09
N PRO A 168 -13.81 13.11 2.42
CA PRO A 168 -12.74 13.87 3.11
C PRO A 168 -11.35 13.23 3.08
N THR A 169 -11.18 12.05 2.45
CA THR A 169 -9.89 11.36 2.32
C THR A 169 -9.25 11.50 0.94
N PHE A 170 -9.87 12.29 0.07
CA PHE A 170 -9.43 12.49 -1.31
C PHE A 170 -8.80 13.88 -1.52
N ASP A 171 -8.47 14.62 -0.47
CA ASP A 171 -7.83 15.96 -0.51
C ASP A 171 -8.41 16.94 -1.56
N GLY A 172 -9.67 16.75 -1.99
CA GLY A 172 -10.32 17.53 -3.04
C GLY A 172 -9.87 17.25 -4.48
N ASP A 173 -9.07 16.21 -4.74
CA ASP A 173 -8.59 15.89 -6.08
C ASP A 173 -9.63 15.07 -6.87
N SER A 174 -10.15 15.68 -7.93
CA SER A 174 -11.12 15.05 -8.83
C SER A 174 -10.55 13.85 -9.62
N GLY A 175 -9.22 13.66 -9.64
CA GLY A 175 -8.56 12.58 -10.38
C GLY A 175 -8.97 11.17 -9.92
N PHE A 176 -9.23 10.99 -8.62
CA PHE A 176 -9.48 9.66 -8.03
C PHE A 176 -10.69 8.93 -8.59
N ILE A 177 -11.77 9.65 -8.91
CA ILE A 177 -12.98 9.05 -9.49
C ILE A 177 -12.76 8.70 -10.96
N GLU A 178 -12.05 9.54 -11.71
CA GLU A 178 -11.79 9.24 -13.11
C GLU A 178 -10.85 8.04 -13.24
N ASP A 179 -9.84 7.92 -12.36
CA ASP A 179 -9.00 6.72 -12.26
C ASP A 179 -9.84 5.47 -11.98
N ALA A 180 -10.76 5.54 -11.03
CA ALA A 180 -11.66 4.44 -10.72
C ALA A 180 -12.55 4.06 -11.92
N LYS A 181 -13.11 5.05 -12.64
CA LYS A 181 -13.89 4.82 -13.85
C LYS A 181 -13.06 4.20 -14.98
N ASN A 182 -11.83 4.65 -15.15
CA ASN A 182 -10.91 4.08 -16.14
C ASN A 182 -10.61 2.61 -15.83
N ILE A 183 -10.33 2.30 -14.56
CA ILE A 183 -10.09 0.93 -14.10
C ILE A 183 -11.34 0.05 -14.26
N LEU A 184 -12.54 0.58 -14.03
CA LEU A 184 -13.78 -0.17 -14.27
C LEU A 184 -13.96 -0.51 -15.75
N ARG A 185 -13.67 0.43 -16.67
CA ARG A 185 -13.70 0.16 -18.13
C ARG A 185 -12.71 -0.94 -18.50
N GLU A 186 -11.47 -0.85 -18.01
CA GLU A 186 -10.42 -1.85 -18.25
C GLU A 186 -10.84 -3.22 -17.70
N GLY A 187 -11.37 -3.26 -16.47
CA GLY A 187 -11.84 -4.48 -15.82
C GLY A 187 -13.02 -5.14 -16.53
N ASP A 188 -13.96 -4.36 -17.06
CA ASP A 188 -15.09 -4.87 -17.86
C ASP A 188 -14.62 -5.52 -19.15
N ASP A 189 -13.64 -4.92 -19.84
CA ASP A 189 -13.08 -5.49 -21.06
C ASP A 189 -12.32 -6.80 -20.77
N PHE A 190 -11.58 -6.86 -19.66
CA PHE A 190 -10.94 -8.11 -19.22
C PHE A 190 -11.94 -9.18 -18.78
N ARG A 191 -13.02 -8.82 -18.09
CA ARG A 191 -14.09 -9.77 -17.74
C ARG A 191 -14.79 -10.30 -18.98
N LYS A 192 -15.04 -9.47 -19.99
CA LYS A 192 -15.57 -9.91 -21.29
C LYS A 192 -14.61 -10.88 -21.98
N LEU A 193 -13.31 -10.61 -21.97
CA LEU A 193 -12.29 -11.51 -22.51
C LEU A 193 -12.24 -12.84 -21.74
N LEU A 194 -12.23 -12.80 -20.41
CA LEU A 194 -12.24 -14.01 -19.58
C LEU A 194 -13.53 -14.84 -19.76
N ASN A 195 -14.68 -14.19 -19.93
CA ASN A 195 -15.95 -14.85 -20.22
C ASN A 195 -15.98 -15.41 -21.66
N ALA A 196 -15.39 -14.73 -22.64
CA ALA A 196 -15.21 -15.25 -23.99
C ALA A 196 -14.24 -16.44 -24.03
N MET A 197 -13.30 -16.50 -23.07
CA MET A 197 -12.39 -17.63 -22.83
C MET A 197 -12.97 -18.69 -21.87
N GLY A 198 -14.19 -18.48 -21.34
CA GLY A 198 -14.81 -19.30 -20.30
C GLY A 198 -15.05 -20.76 -20.69
N ASP A 199 -15.10 -21.07 -22.00
CA ASP A 199 -15.16 -22.44 -22.52
C ASP A 199 -13.80 -23.15 -22.63
N ASP A 200 -12.69 -22.45 -22.32
CA ASP A 200 -11.31 -22.90 -22.55
C ASP A 200 -10.41 -22.87 -21.30
N ILE A 201 -10.70 -22.04 -20.28
CA ILE A 201 -9.89 -21.98 -19.04
C ILE A 201 -9.94 -23.30 -18.26
N SER A 202 -11.09 -23.98 -18.21
CA SER A 202 -11.23 -25.31 -17.58
C SER A 202 -10.54 -26.43 -18.37
N LYS A 203 -10.28 -26.24 -19.67
CA LYS A 203 -9.54 -27.18 -20.52
C LYS A 203 -8.02 -26.98 -20.43
N LEU A 204 -7.57 -25.75 -20.21
CA LEU A 204 -6.15 -25.42 -20.04
C LEU A 204 -5.57 -25.95 -18.71
N ASP A 205 -6.37 -26.02 -17.64
CA ASP A 205 -5.98 -26.66 -16.38
C ASP A 205 -6.08 -28.20 -16.41
N GLY A 206 -6.91 -28.77 -17.28
CA GLY A 206 -7.10 -30.22 -17.41
C GLY A 206 -6.17 -30.94 -18.40
N GLN A 207 -5.34 -30.20 -19.14
CA GLN A 207 -4.49 -30.75 -20.21
C GLN A 207 -2.97 -30.52 -20.02
N ARG A 208 -2.49 -30.17 -18.81
CA ARG A 208 -1.05 -30.09 -18.50
C ARG A 208 -0.63 -30.98 -17.35
#